data_AF-A0A9P4TWM1-F1
#
_entry.id   AF-A0A9P4TWM1-F1
#
_cell.length_a   1.000
_cell.length_b   1.000
_cell.length_c   1.000
_cell.angle_alpha   90.00
_cell.angle_beta   90.00
_cell.angle_gamma   90.00
#
_symmetry.space_group_name_H-M   'P 1'
#
loop_
_entity.id
_entity.type
_entity.pdbx_description
1 polymer ?
#
loop_
_entity_poly.entity_id
_entity_poly.type
_entity_poly.pdbx_seq_one_letter_code
_entity_poly.pdbx_strand_id
1 'polypeptide(L)'
;SGTSLENLSPEISHMICTNLQISDIENLRLVNKYWSEIGGEHLCFEIYVFFNRKSFERLLAISQHPLIRKSIRTIFYEPLQL
;
A
#
# COMPACT_ATOMS: atom_id res chain seq x y z
N SER A 1 -18.60 33.62 5.67
CA SER A 1 -17.25 33.05 5.59
C SER A 1 -17.37 31.56 5.85
N GLY A 2 -17.49 30.74 4.79
CA GLY A 2 -17.51 29.30 4.96
C GLY A 2 -16.11 28.83 5.38
N THR A 3 -16.02 28.10 6.48
CA THR A 3 -14.79 27.40 6.86
C THR A 3 -14.45 26.42 5.75
N SER A 4 -13.41 26.73 4.98
CA SER A 4 -12.89 25.80 3.97
C SER A 4 -12.33 24.57 4.68
N LEU A 5 -12.60 23.38 4.14
CA LEU A 5 -11.99 22.12 4.60
C LEU A 5 -10.45 22.17 4.58
N GLU A 6 -9.88 23.12 3.83
CA GLU A 6 -8.45 23.40 3.73
C GLU A 6 -7.86 24.07 4.98
N ASN A 7 -8.70 24.58 5.88
CA ASN A 7 -8.28 25.25 7.12
C ASN A 7 -8.36 24.31 8.34
N LEU A 8 -8.68 23.03 8.15
CA LEU A 8 -8.71 22.07 9.24
C LEU A 8 -7.29 21.76 9.72
N SER A 9 -7.12 21.58 11.03
CA SER A 9 -5.85 21.09 11.53
C SER A 9 -5.67 19.61 11.12
N PRO A 10 -4.42 19.15 10.95
CA PRO A 10 -4.14 17.74 10.62
C PRO A 10 -4.87 16.76 11.54
N GLU A 11 -4.92 17.04 12.83
CA GLU A 11 -5.56 16.18 13.83
C GLU A 11 -7.05 15.99 13.54
N ILE A 12 -7.77 17.06 13.19
CA ILE A 12 -9.19 16.99 12.83
C ILE A 12 -9.38 16.22 11.52
N SER A 13 -8.49 16.42 10.55
CA SER A 13 -8.52 15.70 9.28
C SER A 13 -8.28 14.19 9.46
N HIS A 14 -7.34 13.78 10.31
CA HIS A 14 -7.17 12.36 10.65
C HIS A 14 -8.37 11.81 11.42
N MET A 15 -8.97 12.57 12.34
CA MET A 15 -10.19 12.16 13.04
C MET A 15 -11.35 11.93 12.07
N ILE A 16 -11.49 12.77 11.03
CA ILE A 16 -12.48 12.56 9.98
C ILE A 16 -12.22 11.23 9.27
N CYS A 17 -11.00 10.98 8.78
CA CYS A 17 -10.68 9.72 8.10
C CYS A 17 -10.89 8.48 8.98
N THR A 18 -10.56 8.52 10.27
CA THR A 18 -10.80 7.40 11.21
C THR A 18 -12.29 7.02 11.32
N ASN A 19 -13.21 7.96 11.06
CA ASN A 19 -14.65 7.75 11.18
C ASN A 19 -15.34 7.49 9.81
N LEU A 20 -14.60 7.53 8.71
CA LEU A 20 -15.12 7.26 7.37
C LEU A 20 -15.00 5.79 6.99
N GLN A 21 -15.89 5.33 6.11
CA GLN A 21 -15.71 4.03 5.48
C GLN A 21 -14.55 4.10 4.47
N ILE A 22 -13.90 2.97 4.20
CA ILE A 22 -12.79 2.88 3.23
C ILE A 22 -13.17 3.49 1.88
N SER A 23 -14.37 3.20 1.36
CA SER A 23 -14.87 3.76 0.10
C SER A 23 -14.99 5.28 0.11
N ASP A 24 -15.31 5.87 1.27
CA ASP A 24 -15.42 7.32 1.40
C ASP A 24 -14.04 7.97 1.47
N ILE A 25 -13.08 7.30 2.13
CA ILE A 25 -11.66 7.73 2.17
C ILE A 25 -11.06 7.67 0.75
N GLU A 26 -11.37 6.63 -0.02
CA GLU A 26 -10.96 6.50 -1.44
C GLU A 26 -11.45 7.64 -2.31
N ASN A 27 -12.65 8.17 -2.04
CA ASN A 27 -13.20 9.32 -2.76
C ASN A 27 -12.62 10.64 -2.23
N LEU A 28 -12.50 10.78 -0.90
CA LEU A 28 -11.99 11.98 -0.24
C LEU A 28 -10.56 12.30 -0.68
N ARG A 29 -9.71 11.28 -0.84
CA ARG A 29 -8.32 11.45 -1.28
C ARG A 29 -8.18 12.08 -2.67
N LEU A 30 -9.24 12.06 -3.48
CA LEU A 30 -9.24 12.63 -4.84
C LEU A 30 -9.57 14.13 -4.87
N VAL A 31 -9.98 14.72 -3.74
CA VAL A 31 -10.44 16.11 -3.68
C VAL A 31 -9.29 17.11 -3.88
N ASN A 32 -8.17 16.92 -3.20
CA ASN A 32 -6.97 17.75 -3.33
C ASN A 32 -5.73 17.01 -2.80
N LYS A 33 -4.54 17.63 -2.94
CA LYS A 33 -3.26 17.05 -2.49
C LYS A 33 -3.24 16.73 -0.99
N TYR A 34 -3.79 17.62 -0.17
CA TYR A 34 -3.82 17.46 1.28
C TYR A 34 -4.62 16.21 1.71
N TRP A 35 -5.83 16.03 1.14
CA TRP A 35 -6.62 14.82 1.37
C TRP A 35 -6.04 13.58 0.71
N SER A 36 -5.28 13.73 -0.39
CA SER A 36 -4.55 12.63 -1.00
C SER A 36 -3.52 12.03 -0.04
N GLU A 37 -2.78 12.88 0.68
CA GLU A 37 -1.77 12.46 1.64
C GLU A 37 -2.44 11.82 2.87
N ILE A 38 -3.33 12.55 3.54
CA ILE A 38 -4.00 12.06 4.76
C ILE A 38 -4.84 10.81 4.46
N GLY A 39 -5.66 10.81 3.41
CA GLY A 39 -6.47 9.65 3.04
C GLY A 39 -5.62 8.44 2.65
N GLY A 40 -4.45 8.66 2.03
CA GLY A 40 -3.50 7.60 1.68
C GLY A 40 -3.00 6.83 2.90
N GLU A 41 -2.64 7.54 3.98
CA GLU A 41 -2.17 6.92 5.23
C GLU A 41 -3.22 5.98 5.85
N HIS A 42 -4.50 6.38 5.81
CA HIS A 42 -5.60 5.59 6.34
C HIS A 42 -6.01 4.40 5.44
N LEU A 43 -5.67 4.44 4.15
CA LEU A 43 -5.87 3.31 3.22
C LEU A 43 -4.70 2.32 3.24
N CYS A 44 -3.52 2.73 3.69
CA CYS A 44 -2.31 1.89 3.73
C CYS A 44 -2.19 1.01 4.98
N PHE A 45 -3.30 0.65 5.63
CA PHE A 45 -3.23 -0.06 6.91
C PHE A 45 -2.81 -1.53 6.81
N GLU A 46 -3.07 -2.25 5.70
CA GLU A 46 -2.58 -3.62 5.52
C GLU A 46 -2.33 -3.98 4.05
N ILE A 47 -1.07 -4.12 3.65
CA ILE A 47 -0.68 -4.72 2.36
C ILE A 47 -0.38 -6.20 2.61
N TYR A 48 -1.29 -7.07 2.16
CA TYR A 48 -1.08 -8.51 2.23
C TYR A 48 -0.38 -9.05 0.99
N VAL A 49 0.87 -9.49 1.16
CA VAL A 49 1.60 -10.22 0.12
C VAL A 49 1.43 -11.72 0.33
N PHE A 50 0.55 -12.35 -0.46
CA PHE A 50 0.31 -13.79 -0.40
C PHE A 50 1.13 -14.55 -1.45
N PHE A 51 2.26 -15.13 -1.03
CA PHE A 51 2.91 -16.17 -1.81
C PHE A 51 2.14 -17.49 -1.63
N ASN A 52 1.31 -17.84 -2.61
CA ASN A 52 0.67 -19.14 -2.61
C ASN A 52 1.70 -20.27 -2.76
N ARG A 53 1.32 -21.49 -2.42
CA ARG A 53 2.18 -22.68 -2.52
C ARG A 53 2.88 -22.81 -3.88
N LYS A 54 2.18 -22.47 -4.98
CA LYS A 54 2.71 -22.51 -6.35
C LYS A 54 3.85 -21.53 -6.58
N SER A 55 3.84 -20.37 -5.93
CA SER A 55 4.94 -19.40 -5.97
C SER A 55 6.21 -19.97 -5.34
N PHE A 56 6.10 -20.64 -4.19
CA PHE A 56 7.24 -21.33 -3.55
C PHE A 56 7.72 -22.55 -4.33
N GLU A 57 6.80 -23.34 -4.90
CA GLU A 57 7.14 -24.49 -5.75
C GLU A 57 7.93 -24.04 -6.99
N ARG A 58 7.60 -22.87 -7.57
CA ARG A 58 8.35 -22.30 -8.68
C ARG A 58 9.75 -21.85 -8.26
N LEU A 59 9.89 -21.18 -7.11
CA LEU A 59 11.19 -20.79 -6.58
C LEU A 59 12.07 -22.03 -6.28
N LEU A 60 11.47 -23.08 -5.73
CA LEU A 60 12.13 -24.36 -5.48
C LEU A 60 12.54 -25.05 -6.79
N ALA A 61 11.67 -25.09 -7.79
CA ALA A 61 12.00 -25.66 -9.09
C ALA A 61 13.16 -24.91 -9.76
N ILE A 62 13.18 -23.59 -9.63
CA ILE A 62 14.25 -22.73 -10.15
C ILE A 62 15.58 -23.00 -9.43
N SER A 63 15.58 -23.17 -8.10
CA SER A 63 16.80 -23.45 -7.32
C SER A 63 17.36 -24.86 -7.57
N GLN A 64 16.49 -25.81 -7.90
CA GLN A 64 16.87 -27.18 -8.25
C GLN A 64 17.30 -27.33 -9.72
N HIS A 65 16.97 -26.38 -10.59
CA HIS A 65 17.23 -26.52 -12.03
C HIS A 65 18.74 -26.47 -12.35
N PRO A 66 19.31 -27.49 -13.03
CA PRO A 66 20.77 -27.65 -13.19
C PRO A 66 21.49 -26.47 -13.86
N LEU A 67 20.82 -25.82 -14.81
CA LEU A 67 21.37 -24.69 -15.57
C LEU A 67 21.03 -23.34 -14.94
N ILE A 68 19.81 -23.20 -14.41
CA ILE A 68 19.27 -21.91 -13.98
C ILE A 68 19.78 -21.54 -12.58
N ARG A 69 19.98 -22.54 -11.69
CA ARG A 69 20.47 -22.28 -10.33
C ARG A 69 21.84 -21.59 -10.30
N LYS A 70 22.68 -21.83 -11.31
CA LYS A 70 24.02 -21.23 -11.41
C LYS A 70 23.99 -19.82 -11.99
N SER A 71 22.92 -19.49 -12.73
CA SER A 71 22.70 -18.19 -13.37
C SER A 71 21.96 -17.21 -12.48
N ILE A 72 21.26 -17.70 -11.45
CA ILE A 72 20.56 -16.86 -10.47
C ILE A 72 21.47 -16.62 -9.27
N ARG A 73 21.98 -15.39 -9.16
CA ARG A 73 22.79 -14.95 -8.02
C ARG A 73 21.98 -14.28 -6.92
N THR A 74 20.85 -13.68 -7.28
CA THR A 74 20.03 -12.89 -6.35
C THR A 74 18.57 -13.07 -6.71
N ILE A 75 17.73 -13.25 -5.70
CA ILE A 75 16.27 -13.12 -5.81
C ILE A 75 15.92 -11.81 -5.11
N PHE A 76 15.46 -10.82 -5.87
CA PHE A 76 15.07 -9.54 -5.31
C PHE A 76 13.59 -9.58 -4.96
N TYR A 77 13.28 -9.22 -3.73
CA TYR A 77 11.93 -8.94 -3.29
C TYR A 77 11.87 -7.46 -2.93
N GLU A 78 11.04 -6.71 -3.64
CA GLU A 78 10.80 -5.30 -3.34
C GLU A 78 9.52 -5.21 -2.50
N PRO A 79 9.61 -5.04 -1.18
CA PRO A 79 8.46 -4.57 -0.42
C PRO A 79 8.11 -3.16 -0.90
N LEU A 80 6.81 -2.86 -1.03
CA LEU A 80 6.37 -1.49 -1.29
C LEU A 80 6.98 -0.59 -0.20
N GLN A 81 7.84 0.36 -0.59
CA GLN A 81 8.30 1.42 0.32
C GLN A 81 7.18 2.45 0.40
N LEU A 82 6.51 2.50 1.55
CA LEU A 82 5.65 3.61 1.95
C LEU A 82 6.53 4.70 2.57
#